data_AF-A0A101T054-F1
#
_entry.id   AF-A0A101T054-F1
#
_cell.length_a   1.000
_cell.length_b   1.000
_cell.length_c   1.000
_cell.angle_alpha   90.00
_cell.angle_beta   90.00
_cell.angle_gamma   90.00
#
_symmetry.space_group_name_H-M   'P 1'
#
loop_
_entity.id
_entity.type
_entity.pdbx_description
1 polymer ?
#
loop_
_entity_poly.entity_id
_entity_poly.type
_entity_poly.pdbx_seq_one_letter_code
_entity_poly.pdbx_strand_id
1 'polypeptide(L)'
;MSAPLAPADYVTRQVPRIGRVELPDHVDLGIPSYRISDADREALKFEADRPRGVAASDLDSRGATLVKDLIRTYVGRIPDELADTYLRTLDGTDDDKIFFCWAGGTAHGTSHYYRIQTDTLLIEFDNAIDSGHHIHSVWRDYRNDLGHALLIDHYEQSKNSDHHLSRRTRSTVPAEG
;
A
#
# COMPACT_ATOMS: atom_id res chain seq x y z
N MET A 1 -16.98 11.63 -14.49
CA MET A 1 -15.71 11.00 -14.89
C MET A 1 -15.83 9.51 -14.61
N SER A 2 -15.26 8.64 -15.44
CA SER A 2 -15.19 7.20 -15.13
C SER A 2 -14.33 6.99 -13.89
N ALA A 3 -14.60 5.94 -13.10
CA ALA A 3 -13.68 5.53 -12.05
C ALA A 3 -12.30 5.20 -12.65
N PRO A 4 -11.20 5.48 -11.94
CA PRO A 4 -9.87 5.12 -12.41
C PRO A 4 -9.76 3.62 -12.62
N LEU A 5 -8.99 3.22 -13.63
CA LEU A 5 -8.69 1.82 -13.89
C LEU A 5 -7.81 1.27 -12.76
N ALA A 6 -8.11 0.07 -12.25
CA ALA A 6 -7.28 -0.58 -11.24
C ALA A 6 -5.84 -0.75 -11.80
N PRO A 7 -4.79 -0.41 -11.04
CA PRO A 7 -3.41 -0.65 -11.48
C PRO A 7 -3.16 -2.16 -11.47
N ALA A 8 -2.33 -2.67 -12.37
CA ALA A 8 -1.97 -4.10 -12.43
C ALA A 8 -0.89 -4.53 -11.43
N ASP A 9 -0.49 -3.61 -10.55
CA ASP A 9 0.38 -3.88 -9.41
C ASP A 9 0.16 -2.77 -8.36
N TYR A 10 0.76 -2.91 -7.17
CA TYR A 10 0.69 -1.93 -6.10
C TYR A 10 1.35 -0.61 -6.50
N VAL A 11 0.77 0.49 -6.01
CA VAL A 11 1.30 1.83 -6.24
C VAL A 11 2.67 2.00 -5.58
N THR A 12 2.96 1.26 -4.51
CA THR A 12 4.21 1.35 -3.74
C THR A 12 5.24 0.24 -4.02
N ARG A 13 5.01 -0.61 -5.03
CA ARG A 13 5.65 -1.93 -5.19
C ARG A 13 7.18 -1.98 -5.35
N GLN A 14 7.83 -0.93 -5.86
CA GLN A 14 9.25 -1.02 -6.30
C GLN A 14 10.24 -0.36 -5.34
N VAL A 15 9.78 0.11 -4.18
CA VAL A 15 10.64 0.87 -3.28
C VAL A 15 10.97 0.07 -2.01
N PRO A 16 12.27 -0.02 -1.63
CA PRO A 16 12.68 -0.65 -0.38
C PRO A 16 12.04 0.00 0.84
N ARG A 17 11.81 1.30 0.75
CA ARG A 17 11.08 2.11 1.73
C ARG A 17 10.11 3.00 0.98
N ILE A 18 8.85 3.03 1.41
CA ILE A 18 7.83 3.89 0.82
C ILE A 18 8.25 5.36 0.91
N GLY A 19 8.32 6.05 -0.23
CA GLY A 19 8.58 7.49 -0.29
C GLY A 19 7.36 8.32 0.06
N ARG A 20 7.50 9.65 0.05
CA ARG A 20 6.37 10.56 0.32
C ARG A 20 5.30 10.51 -0.78
N VAL A 21 5.71 10.19 -2.00
CA VAL A 21 4.85 10.13 -3.18
C VAL A 21 5.26 8.93 -4.03
N GLU A 22 4.29 8.09 -4.39
CA GLU A 22 4.51 6.96 -5.31
C GLU A 22 3.41 6.95 -6.39
N LEU A 23 3.80 6.63 -7.61
CA LEU A 23 2.89 6.54 -8.76
C LEU A 23 2.86 5.10 -9.26
N PRO A 24 1.69 4.56 -9.64
CA PRO A 24 1.68 3.30 -10.33
C PRO A 24 2.36 3.45 -11.69
N ASP A 25 3.00 2.39 -12.15
CA ASP A 25 3.57 2.33 -13.49
C ASP A 25 2.46 2.34 -14.54
N HIS A 26 2.75 2.87 -15.74
CA HIS A 26 1.81 2.77 -16.86
C HIS A 26 1.49 1.33 -17.23
N VAL A 27 2.47 0.44 -17.07
CA VAL A 27 2.45 -0.96 -17.49
C VAL A 27 3.13 -1.78 -16.41
N ASP A 28 2.52 -2.91 -16.04
CA ASP A 28 3.11 -3.82 -15.07
C ASP A 28 4.24 -4.71 -15.66
N LEU A 29 5.21 -5.11 -14.82
CA LEU A 29 6.37 -5.93 -15.18
C LEU A 29 5.95 -7.36 -15.53
N GLY A 30 5.54 -7.54 -16.78
CA GLY A 30 5.17 -8.85 -17.32
C GLY A 30 3.87 -8.86 -18.11
N ILE A 31 3.13 -7.74 -18.13
CA ILE A 31 1.82 -7.67 -18.80
C ILE A 31 1.73 -6.42 -19.71
N PRO A 32 2.45 -6.38 -20.85
CA PRO A 32 2.48 -5.20 -21.73
C PRO A 32 1.11 -4.79 -22.30
N SER A 33 0.16 -5.71 -22.32
CA SER A 33 -1.20 -5.50 -22.82
C SER A 33 -2.10 -4.75 -21.83
N TYR A 34 -1.77 -4.73 -20.53
CA TYR A 34 -2.53 -3.99 -19.53
C TYR A 34 -1.86 -2.64 -19.26
N ARG A 35 -2.57 -1.54 -19.52
CA ARG A 35 -2.05 -0.19 -19.40
C ARG A 35 -3.05 0.75 -18.75
N ILE A 36 -2.57 1.55 -17.80
CA ILE A 36 -3.32 2.66 -17.20
C ILE A 36 -2.89 4.00 -17.80
N SER A 37 -3.79 4.97 -17.83
CA SER A 37 -3.52 6.32 -18.33
C SER A 37 -2.80 7.20 -17.30
N ASP A 38 -2.26 8.34 -17.71
CA ASP A 38 -1.71 9.32 -16.75
C ASP A 38 -2.77 9.85 -15.79
N ALA A 39 -4.03 9.95 -16.22
CA ALA A 39 -5.14 10.34 -15.36
C ALA A 39 -5.40 9.28 -14.27
N ASP A 40 -5.35 7.99 -14.63
CA ASP A 40 -5.46 6.90 -13.65
C ASP A 40 -4.29 6.93 -12.65
N ARG A 41 -3.07 7.14 -13.16
CA ARG A 41 -1.86 7.23 -12.31
C ARG A 41 -1.94 8.38 -11.31
N GLU A 42 -2.37 9.56 -11.75
CA GLU A 42 -2.53 10.71 -10.86
C GLU A 42 -3.68 10.51 -9.85
N ALA A 43 -4.77 9.86 -10.26
CA ALA A 43 -5.89 9.53 -9.37
C ALA A 43 -5.47 8.52 -8.29
N LEU A 44 -4.64 7.54 -8.65
CA LEU A 44 -4.19 6.45 -7.79
C LEU A 44 -2.90 6.74 -7.01
N LYS A 45 -2.22 7.84 -7.34
CA LYS A 45 -0.99 8.28 -6.69
C LYS A 45 -1.10 8.15 -5.17
N PHE A 46 -0.10 7.51 -4.59
CA PHE A 46 0.10 7.51 -3.16
C PHE A 46 0.73 8.84 -2.77
N GLU A 47 0.15 9.51 -1.76
CA GLU A 47 0.75 10.68 -1.10
C GLU A 47 0.65 10.44 0.40
N ALA A 48 1.79 10.41 1.10
CA ALA A 48 1.84 10.15 2.54
C ALA A 48 1.04 11.21 3.34
N ASP A 49 1.21 12.48 2.96
CA ASP A 49 0.63 13.63 3.67
C ASP A 49 -0.79 13.99 3.21
N ARG A 50 -1.24 13.45 2.08
CA ARG A 50 -2.55 13.74 1.50
C ARG A 50 -3.18 12.48 0.91
N PRO A 51 -3.62 11.54 1.77
CA PRO A 51 -4.19 10.28 1.35
C PRO A 51 -5.31 10.48 0.33
N ARG A 52 -5.37 9.57 -0.65
CA ARG A 52 -6.47 9.52 -1.63
C ARG A 52 -7.64 8.71 -1.07
N GLY A 53 -8.84 8.99 -1.58
CA GLY A 53 -10.06 8.27 -1.23
C GLY A 53 -10.89 9.01 -0.20
N VAL A 54 -11.60 8.26 0.63
CA VAL A 54 -12.51 8.77 1.67
C VAL A 54 -11.95 8.44 3.05
N ALA A 55 -12.06 9.38 3.99
CA ALA A 55 -11.75 9.10 5.38
C ALA A 55 -12.83 8.19 5.99
N ALA A 56 -12.48 7.35 6.97
CA ALA A 56 -13.46 6.52 7.66
C ALA A 56 -14.50 7.37 8.40
N SER A 57 -14.13 8.58 8.83
CA SER A 57 -15.04 9.55 9.45
C SER A 57 -16.07 10.14 8.48
N ASP A 58 -15.83 10.05 7.17
CA ASP A 58 -16.78 10.48 6.12
C ASP A 58 -17.72 9.34 5.69
N LEU A 59 -17.49 8.11 6.16
CA LEU A 59 -18.35 6.96 5.91
C LEU A 59 -19.47 6.86 6.94
N ASP A 60 -20.53 6.13 6.61
CA ASP A 60 -21.49 5.71 7.63
C ASP A 60 -20.85 4.73 8.64
N SER A 61 -21.52 4.49 9.76
CA SER A 61 -20.99 3.62 10.83
C SER A 61 -20.65 2.21 10.35
N ARG A 62 -21.38 1.71 9.35
CA ARG A 62 -21.13 0.41 8.74
C ARG A 62 -19.86 0.44 7.89
N GLY A 63 -19.69 1.45 7.05
CA GLY A 63 -18.51 1.65 6.21
C GLY A 63 -17.24 1.82 7.05
N ALA A 64 -17.29 2.67 8.08
CA ALA A 64 -16.17 2.85 9.01
C ALA A 64 -15.77 1.53 9.69
N THR A 65 -16.76 0.73 10.13
CA THR A 65 -16.52 -0.59 10.72
C THR A 65 -15.88 -1.54 9.70
N LEU A 66 -16.40 -1.60 8.46
CA LEU A 66 -15.85 -2.46 7.41
C LEU A 66 -14.39 -2.15 7.08
N VAL A 67 -14.01 -0.87 7.00
CA VAL A 67 -12.61 -0.48 6.74
C VAL A 67 -11.71 -0.96 7.88
N LYS A 68 -12.13 -0.80 9.14
CA LYS A 68 -11.36 -1.30 10.29
C LYS A 68 -11.28 -2.83 10.29
N ASP A 69 -12.34 -3.53 9.95
CA ASP A 69 -12.34 -4.99 9.88
C ASP A 69 -11.44 -5.53 8.77
N LEU A 70 -11.31 -4.80 7.65
CA LEU A 70 -10.28 -5.09 6.66
C LEU A 70 -8.89 -4.98 7.29
N ILE A 71 -8.58 -3.89 7.99
CA ILE A 71 -7.27 -3.75 8.67
C ILE A 71 -7.02 -4.90 9.64
N ARG A 72 -8.00 -5.25 10.48
CA ARG A 72 -7.92 -6.39 11.41
C ARG A 72 -7.65 -7.71 10.69
N THR A 73 -8.27 -7.91 9.53
CA THR A 73 -8.06 -9.10 8.69
C THR A 73 -6.62 -9.21 8.18
N TYR A 74 -5.97 -8.09 7.85
CA TYR A 74 -4.56 -8.07 7.45
C TYR A 74 -3.62 -8.29 8.63
N VAL A 75 -3.83 -7.53 9.70
CA VAL A 75 -3.01 -7.59 10.91
C VAL A 75 -3.09 -8.96 11.57
N GLY A 76 -4.27 -9.59 11.62
CA GLY A 76 -4.46 -10.91 12.25
C GLY A 76 -3.80 -12.08 11.51
N ARG A 77 -3.03 -11.85 10.43
CA ARG A 77 -2.28 -12.89 9.72
C ARG A 77 -0.87 -13.12 10.25
N ILE A 78 -0.40 -12.27 11.16
CA ILE A 78 0.90 -12.41 11.84
C ILE A 78 0.72 -13.01 13.24
N PRO A 79 1.79 -13.42 13.94
CA PRO A 79 1.66 -13.94 15.30
C PRO A 79 0.88 -13.01 16.24
N ASP A 80 0.01 -13.59 17.06
CA ASP A 80 -0.97 -12.87 17.89
C ASP A 80 -0.35 -11.75 18.73
N GLU A 81 0.82 -12.01 19.35
CA GLU A 81 1.54 -11.02 20.17
C GLU A 81 1.90 -9.73 19.39
N LEU A 82 2.26 -9.89 18.11
CA LEU A 82 2.53 -8.77 17.22
C LEU A 82 1.23 -8.14 16.72
N ALA A 83 0.25 -8.96 16.32
CA ALA A 83 -1.04 -8.50 15.86
C ALA A 83 -1.71 -7.59 16.91
N ASP A 84 -1.73 -8.00 18.17
CA ASP A 84 -2.26 -7.23 19.30
C ASP A 84 -1.64 -5.84 19.44
N THR A 85 -0.35 -5.69 19.08
CA THR A 85 0.34 -4.40 19.12
C THR A 85 -0.18 -3.45 18.04
N TYR A 86 -0.40 -3.95 16.82
CA TYR A 86 -1.01 -3.17 15.75
C TYR A 86 -2.50 -2.90 16.00
N LEU A 87 -3.24 -3.87 16.55
CA LEU A 87 -4.65 -3.71 16.88
C LEU A 87 -4.86 -2.65 17.97
N ARG A 88 -4.03 -2.62 19.02
CA ARG A 88 -4.07 -1.53 20.01
C ARG A 88 -3.77 -0.16 19.40
N THR A 89 -2.86 -0.10 18.43
CA THR A 89 -2.59 1.15 17.70
C THR A 89 -3.82 1.58 16.92
N LEU A 90 -4.43 0.66 16.16
CA LEU A 90 -5.63 0.90 15.37
C LEU A 90 -6.82 1.36 16.23
N ASP A 91 -7.03 0.75 17.40
CA ASP A 91 -8.13 1.10 18.29
C ASP A 91 -7.95 2.51 18.90
N GLY A 92 -6.71 3.02 18.95
CA GLY A 92 -6.39 4.40 19.33
C GLY A 92 -6.31 5.39 18.15
N THR A 93 -6.47 4.92 16.90
CA THR A 93 -6.44 5.77 15.71
C THR A 93 -7.82 6.37 15.44
N ASP A 94 -7.88 7.69 15.33
CA ASP A 94 -9.11 8.41 14.96
C ASP A 94 -9.54 8.08 13.53
N ASP A 95 -10.86 8.05 13.28
CA ASP A 95 -11.43 7.69 11.98
C ASP A 95 -11.05 8.66 10.85
N ASP A 96 -10.69 9.90 11.18
CA ASP A 96 -10.19 10.89 10.22
C ASP A 96 -8.73 10.62 9.78
N LYS A 97 -8.06 9.65 10.39
CA LYS A 97 -6.71 9.18 10.02
C LYS A 97 -6.72 7.90 9.22
N ILE A 98 -7.88 7.30 8.96
CA ILE A 98 -8.01 6.05 8.21
C ILE A 98 -8.64 6.35 6.86
N PHE A 99 -7.91 6.14 5.77
CA PHE A 99 -8.38 6.48 4.43
C PHE A 99 -8.54 5.23 3.57
N PHE A 100 -9.67 5.13 2.87
CA PHE A 100 -9.99 4.06 1.93
C PHE A 100 -10.06 4.59 0.50
N CYS A 101 -9.24 4.04 -0.39
CA CYS A 101 -9.21 4.37 -1.82
C CYS A 101 -9.62 3.15 -2.65
N TRP A 102 -10.34 3.37 -3.75
CA TRP A 102 -10.84 2.33 -4.65
C TRP A 102 -10.58 2.69 -6.12
N ALA A 103 -10.30 1.67 -6.93
CA ALA A 103 -10.29 1.77 -8.39
C ALA A 103 -10.83 0.49 -9.03
N GLY A 104 -11.33 0.60 -10.27
CA GLY A 104 -11.94 -0.51 -11.00
C GLY A 104 -13.42 -0.72 -10.72
N GLY A 105 -13.93 -1.87 -11.14
CA GLY A 105 -15.35 -2.19 -11.13
C GLY A 105 -15.86 -2.53 -9.73
N THR A 106 -17.12 -2.19 -9.43
CA THR A 106 -17.74 -2.44 -8.12
C THR A 106 -18.61 -3.70 -8.09
N ALA A 107 -18.77 -4.37 -9.23
CA ALA A 107 -19.47 -5.64 -9.32
C ALA A 107 -18.56 -6.80 -8.92
N HIS A 108 -19.13 -7.82 -8.30
CA HIS A 108 -18.39 -9.03 -7.94
C HIS A 108 -17.74 -9.68 -9.18
N GLY A 109 -16.50 -10.15 -9.05
CA GLY A 109 -15.76 -10.78 -10.14
C GLY A 109 -15.30 -9.80 -11.23
N THR A 110 -15.21 -8.50 -10.92
CA THR A 110 -14.60 -7.52 -11.83
C THR A 110 -13.24 -7.06 -11.30
N SER A 111 -12.38 -6.63 -12.21
CA SER A 111 -11.07 -6.08 -11.86
C SER A 111 -11.19 -4.88 -10.91
N HIS A 112 -10.49 -4.93 -9.79
CA HIS A 112 -10.53 -3.86 -8.78
C HIS A 112 -9.27 -3.78 -7.95
N TYR A 113 -9.09 -2.63 -7.33
CA TYR A 113 -8.00 -2.32 -6.42
C TYR A 113 -8.56 -1.53 -5.24
N TYR A 114 -7.99 -1.75 -4.06
CA TYR A 114 -8.19 -0.83 -2.95
C TYR A 114 -6.92 -0.62 -2.15
N ARG A 115 -6.88 0.53 -1.48
CA ARG A 115 -5.82 0.90 -0.54
C ARG A 115 -6.42 1.41 0.76
N ILE A 116 -5.88 0.95 1.87
CA ILE A 116 -6.13 1.51 3.19
C ILE A 116 -4.85 2.18 3.66
N GLN A 117 -4.92 3.46 3.98
CA GLN A 117 -3.79 4.25 4.46
C GLN A 117 -4.14 4.82 5.83
N THR A 118 -3.22 4.62 6.78
CA THR A 118 -3.26 5.23 8.11
C THR A 118 -2.01 6.07 8.32
N ASP A 119 -1.75 6.53 9.54
CA ASP A 119 -0.49 7.17 9.93
C ASP A 119 0.67 6.18 10.10
N THR A 120 0.36 4.90 10.29
CA THR A 120 1.35 3.86 10.67
C THR A 120 1.38 2.68 9.71
N LEU A 121 0.27 2.38 9.05
CA LEU A 121 0.09 1.24 8.16
C LEU A 121 -0.40 1.65 6.77
N LEU A 122 0.13 0.95 5.77
CA LEU A 122 -0.39 0.87 4.41
C LEU A 122 -0.90 -0.56 4.16
N ILE A 123 -2.07 -0.70 3.55
CA ILE A 123 -2.55 -1.95 2.97
C ILE A 123 -2.92 -1.67 1.52
N GLU A 124 -2.43 -2.48 0.59
CA GLU A 124 -2.86 -2.48 -0.81
C GLU A 124 -3.37 -3.86 -1.19
N PHE A 125 -4.48 -3.87 -1.92
CA PHE A 125 -5.05 -5.05 -2.53
C PHE A 125 -5.22 -4.76 -4.01
N ASP A 126 -4.74 -5.66 -4.84
CA ASP A 126 -4.85 -5.59 -6.28
C ASP A 126 -5.46 -6.89 -6.81
N ASN A 127 -6.44 -6.73 -7.69
CA ASN A 127 -7.08 -7.77 -8.45
C ASN A 127 -7.44 -7.23 -9.84
N ALA A 128 -6.50 -6.59 -10.52
CA ALA A 128 -6.73 -5.92 -11.80
C ALA A 128 -6.66 -6.87 -13.01
N ILE A 129 -5.89 -7.95 -12.92
CA ILE A 129 -5.57 -8.83 -14.05
C ILE A 129 -6.44 -10.10 -14.06
N ASP A 130 -6.39 -10.85 -15.16
CA ASP A 130 -7.16 -12.09 -15.35
C ASP A 130 -8.67 -11.94 -15.04
N SER A 131 -9.25 -10.81 -15.46
CA SER A 131 -10.66 -10.47 -15.18
C SER A 131 -11.02 -10.45 -13.69
N GLY A 132 -10.07 -10.11 -12.82
CA GLY A 132 -10.30 -10.07 -11.37
C GLY A 132 -10.22 -11.43 -10.70
N HIS A 133 -9.38 -12.34 -11.21
CA HIS A 133 -9.13 -13.67 -10.61
C HIS A 133 -7.68 -13.88 -10.18
N HIS A 134 -6.86 -12.83 -10.11
CA HIS A 134 -5.46 -12.93 -9.72
C HIS A 134 -5.15 -11.91 -8.63
N ILE A 135 -5.36 -12.32 -7.38
CA ILE A 135 -5.29 -11.43 -6.22
C ILE A 135 -3.87 -11.33 -5.69
N HIS A 136 -3.40 -10.10 -5.58
CA HIS A 136 -2.19 -9.69 -4.89
C HIS A 136 -2.59 -8.82 -3.70
N SER A 137 -1.95 -9.00 -2.55
CA SER A 137 -2.07 -8.04 -1.46
C SER A 137 -0.79 -7.86 -0.68
N VAL A 138 -0.56 -6.64 -0.20
CA VAL A 138 0.56 -6.28 0.65
C VAL A 138 0.06 -5.41 1.80
N TRP A 139 0.71 -5.52 2.95
CA TRP A 139 0.62 -4.50 3.99
C TRP A 139 2.02 -4.14 4.47
N ARG A 140 2.23 -2.87 4.78
CA ARG A 140 3.53 -2.30 5.13
C ARG A 140 3.37 -1.43 6.38
N ASP A 141 4.25 -1.62 7.35
CA ASP A 141 4.41 -0.72 8.49
C ASP A 141 5.40 0.38 8.10
N TYR A 142 4.96 1.64 8.10
CA TYR A 142 5.82 2.77 7.73
C TYR A 142 7.04 2.93 8.64
N ARG A 143 6.97 2.43 9.88
CA ARG A 143 8.04 2.54 10.89
C ARG A 143 9.04 1.40 10.80
N ASN A 144 8.62 0.23 10.32
CA ASN A 144 9.47 -0.96 10.22
C ASN A 144 9.33 -1.66 8.87
N ASP A 145 9.39 -0.85 7.82
CA ASP A 145 9.04 -1.26 6.47
C ASP A 145 9.98 -2.37 5.95
N LEU A 146 9.46 -3.59 5.77
CA LEU A 146 10.21 -4.79 5.41
C LEU A 146 11.48 -5.01 6.27
N GLY A 147 11.45 -4.60 7.54
CA GLY A 147 12.62 -4.72 8.44
C GLY A 147 13.79 -3.82 8.03
N HIS A 148 13.54 -2.68 7.38
CA HIS A 148 14.56 -1.78 6.85
C HIS A 148 15.69 -1.48 7.84
N ALA A 149 15.37 -1.23 9.12
CA ALA A 149 16.39 -1.01 10.16
C ALA A 149 17.30 -2.24 10.35
N LEU A 150 16.70 -3.44 10.50
CA LEU A 150 17.45 -4.69 10.61
C LEU A 150 18.31 -4.97 9.37
N LEU A 151 17.81 -4.62 8.18
CA LEU A 151 18.55 -4.81 6.94
C LEU A 151 19.72 -3.83 6.81
N ILE A 152 19.55 -2.56 7.23
CA ILE A 152 20.66 -1.60 7.33
C ILE A 152 21.69 -2.11 8.34
N ASP A 153 21.26 -2.51 9.54
CA ASP A 153 22.16 -3.05 10.57
C ASP A 153 22.95 -4.25 10.04
N HIS A 154 22.28 -5.17 9.33
CA HIS A 154 22.94 -6.28 8.66
C HIS A 154 23.96 -5.79 7.64
N TYR A 155 23.61 -4.84 6.77
CA TYR A 155 24.55 -4.29 5.79
C TYR A 155 25.70 -3.52 6.42
N GLU A 156 25.50 -2.83 7.54
CA GLU A 156 26.59 -2.15 8.24
C GLU A 156 27.55 -3.13 8.89
N GLN A 157 27.02 -4.21 9.48
CA GLN A 157 27.81 -5.31 9.99
C GLN A 157 28.48 -6.11 8.86
N SER A 158 27.83 -6.20 7.69
CA SER A 158 28.30 -6.92 6.50
C SER A 158 29.06 -6.04 5.51
N LYS A 159 29.21 -4.72 5.72
CA LYS A 159 30.04 -3.81 4.90
C LYS A 159 31.52 -4.14 4.98
N ASN A 160 31.90 -5.07 5.85
CA ASN A 160 33.14 -5.83 5.77
C ASN A 160 33.19 -6.81 4.56
N SER A 161 32.14 -6.85 3.73
CA SER A 161 31.95 -7.75 2.58
C SER A 161 31.00 -7.15 1.51
N ASP A 162 31.56 -6.36 0.59
CA ASP A 162 31.17 -6.14 -0.82
C ASP A 162 30.03 -5.20 -1.31
N HIS A 163 30.33 -4.59 -2.48
CA HIS A 163 29.92 -3.28 -3.01
C HIS A 163 28.72 -3.24 -4.00
N HIS A 164 28.00 -4.34 -4.25
CA HIS A 164 27.26 -4.51 -5.52
C HIS A 164 25.76 -4.10 -5.54
N LEU A 165 25.14 -3.74 -4.41
CA LEU A 165 23.67 -3.56 -4.31
C LEU A 165 23.16 -2.10 -4.36
N SER A 166 24.03 -1.09 -4.42
CA SER A 166 23.69 0.31 -4.12
C SER A 166 22.71 1.02 -5.07
N ARG A 167 22.42 0.47 -6.26
CA ARG A 167 21.57 1.12 -7.27
C ARG A 167 20.11 0.63 -7.29
N ARG A 168 19.79 -0.49 -6.65
CA ARG A 168 18.41 -1.03 -6.59
C ARG A 168 17.68 -0.67 -5.29
N THR A 169 18.37 -0.03 -4.36
CA THR A 169 17.89 0.19 -2.98
C THR A 169 17.60 1.66 -2.63
N ARG A 170 17.51 2.56 -3.63
CA ARG A 170 17.31 4.00 -3.39
C ARG A 170 16.00 4.48 -3.99
N SER A 171 15.17 5.11 -3.16
CA SER A 171 13.94 5.79 -3.57
C SER A 171 14.25 7.02 -4.43
N THR A 172 13.35 7.31 -5.39
CA THR A 172 13.44 8.46 -6.31
C THR A 172 13.38 9.80 -5.57
N VAL A 173 12.68 9.86 -4.42
CA VAL A 173 12.71 10.98 -3.47
C VAL A 173 12.61 10.44 -2.04
N PRO A 174 13.72 10.29 -1.30
CA PRO A 174 13.70 9.74 0.05
C PRO A 174 13.09 10.74 1.06
N ALA A 175 12.45 10.22 2.11
CA ALA A 175 12.07 11.01 3.27
C ALA A 175 13.34 11.40 4.06
N GLU A 176 13.45 12.67 4.46
CA GLU A 176 14.53 13.10 5.37
C GLU A 176 14.37 12.39 6.73
N GLY A 177 15.51 11.97 7.28
CA GLY A 177 15.62 11.00 8.39
C GLY A 177 15.09 11.48 9.73
#